data_AF-A0A2U1B5E5-F1
#
_entry.id   AF-A0A2U1B5E5-F1
#
_cell.length_a   1.000
_cell.length_b   1.000
_cell.length_c   1.000
_cell.angle_alpha   90.00
_cell.angle_beta   90.00
_cell.angle_gamma   90.00
#
_symmetry.space_group_name_H-M   'P 1'
#
loop_
_entity.id
_entity.type
_entity.pdbx_description
1 polymer ?
#
loop_
_entity_poly.entity_id
_entity_poly.type
_entity_poly.pdbx_seq_one_letter_code
_entity_poly.pdbx_strand_id
1 'polypeptide(L)'
;MHLNKEETKFISRWARTKERGQWHYYLTRGLLWGALVSIFSNLFQSWDALKDGDTVALSDAFITSDFLVRLLIYSAIGVGLHAYHWNFNTKRYNQLKNIERRSQATANASKGYSETTN
;
A
#
# COMPACT_ATOMS: atom_id res chain seq x y z
N MET A 1 17.99 -5.88 -20.77
CA MET A 1 16.93 -6.39 -19.86
C MET A 1 15.62 -5.75 -20.31
N HIS A 2 14.61 -6.54 -20.67
CA HIS A 2 13.28 -6.03 -21.01
C HIS A 2 12.36 -6.16 -19.79
N LEU A 3 11.50 -5.16 -19.57
CA LEU A 3 10.51 -5.20 -18.51
C LEU A 3 9.45 -6.28 -18.81
N ASN A 4 9.09 -7.04 -17.78
CA ASN A 4 7.98 -8.00 -17.86
C ASN A 4 6.62 -7.26 -17.77
N LYS A 5 5.55 -7.89 -18.28
CA LYS A 5 4.16 -7.37 -18.22
C LYS A 5 3.74 -6.95 -16.81
N GLU A 6 4.12 -7.72 -15.79
CA GLU A 6 3.80 -7.40 -14.39
C GLU A 6 4.53 -6.16 -13.88
N GLU A 7 5.77 -5.93 -14.33
CA GLU A 7 6.54 -4.74 -13.97
C GLU A 7 5.97 -3.49 -14.64
N THR A 8 5.57 -3.59 -15.91
CA THR A 8 4.87 -2.49 -16.62
C THR A 8 3.53 -2.14 -15.97
N LYS A 9 2.75 -3.17 -15.56
CA LYS A 9 1.52 -2.95 -14.78
C LYS A 9 1.81 -2.29 -13.43
N PHE A 10 2.89 -2.68 -12.76
CA PHE A 10 3.31 -2.04 -11.52
C PHE A 10 3.65 -0.56 -11.73
N ILE A 11 4.44 -0.22 -12.76
CA ILE A 11 4.79 1.17 -13.09
C ILE A 11 3.53 2.02 -13.27
N SER A 12 2.57 1.56 -14.07
CA SER A 12 1.34 2.33 -14.34
C SER A 12 0.44 2.50 -13.10
N ARG A 13 0.27 1.43 -12.31
CA ARG A 13 -0.50 1.49 -11.05
C ARG A 13 0.18 2.38 -10.02
N TRP A 14 1.49 2.26 -9.87
CA TRP A 14 2.26 3.06 -8.91
C TRP A 14 2.30 4.52 -9.31
N ALA A 15 2.39 4.85 -10.61
CA ALA A 15 2.28 6.22 -11.10
C ALA A 15 0.96 6.88 -10.66
N ARG A 16 -0.18 6.22 -10.90
CA ARG A 16 -1.50 6.68 -10.42
C ARG A 16 -1.56 6.81 -8.90
N THR A 17 -0.88 5.93 -8.18
CA THR A 17 -0.81 5.97 -6.72
C THR A 17 0.01 7.17 -6.23
N LYS A 18 1.10 7.52 -6.93
CA LYS A 18 1.89 8.73 -6.63
C LYS A 18 1.12 10.01 -6.91
N GLU A 19 0.31 10.07 -7.97
CA GLU A 19 -0.53 11.23 -8.30
C GLU A 19 -1.56 11.55 -7.21
N ARG A 20 -2.14 10.53 -6.56
CA ARG A 20 -3.07 10.71 -5.44
C ARG A 20 -2.41 11.25 -4.17
N GLY A 21 -1.08 11.28 -4.13
CA GLY A 21 -0.32 11.87 -3.03
C GLY A 21 0.04 10.88 -1.92
N GLN A 22 1.21 11.15 -1.34
CA GLN A 22 1.82 10.32 -0.31
C GLN A 22 0.98 10.25 0.98
N TRP A 23 0.47 11.39 1.44
CA TRP A 23 -0.37 11.45 2.63
C TRP A 23 -1.68 10.69 2.48
N HIS A 24 -2.31 10.77 1.31
CA HIS A 24 -3.53 10.00 1.03
C HIS A 24 -3.26 8.50 1.12
N TYR A 25 -2.12 8.03 0.61
CA TYR A 25 -1.73 6.61 0.71
C TYR A 25 -1.49 6.18 2.17
N TYR A 26 -0.77 6.99 2.96
CA TYR A 26 -0.48 6.69 4.38
C TYR A 26 -1.74 6.65 5.21
N LEU A 27 -2.58 7.66 5.08
CA LEU A 27 -3.77 7.80 5.90
C LEU A 27 -4.80 6.75 5.51
N THR A 28 -5.10 6.55 4.22
CA THR A 28 -6.10 5.53 3.83
C THR A 28 -5.68 4.14 4.24
N ARG A 29 -4.45 3.72 3.95
CA ARG A 29 -4.01 2.37 4.29
C ARG A 29 -3.69 2.19 5.77
N GLY A 30 -3.10 3.18 6.42
CA GLY A 30 -2.83 3.16 7.85
C GLY A 30 -4.10 3.18 8.70
N LEU A 31 -5.11 3.99 8.33
CA LEU A 31 -6.41 3.99 9.00
C LEU A 31 -7.17 2.70 8.74
N LEU A 32 -7.21 2.19 7.50
CA LEU A 32 -7.83 0.90 7.20
C LEU A 32 -7.18 -0.24 8.00
N TRP A 33 -5.85 -0.24 8.10
CA TRP A 33 -5.10 -1.21 8.89
C TRP A 33 -5.44 -1.11 10.38
N GLY A 34 -5.38 0.09 10.95
CA GLY A 34 -5.73 0.30 12.36
C GLY A 34 -7.17 -0.08 12.67
N ALA A 35 -8.11 0.26 11.79
CA ALA A 35 -9.51 -0.13 11.93
C ALA A 35 -9.67 -1.66 11.92
N LEU A 36 -9.06 -2.37 10.96
CA LEU A 36 -9.09 -3.83 10.91
C LEU A 36 -8.50 -4.46 12.18
N VAL A 37 -7.30 -4.05 12.57
CA VAL A 37 -6.60 -4.63 13.73
C VAL A 37 -7.37 -4.39 15.02
N SER A 38 -7.91 -3.19 15.22
CA SER A 38 -8.73 -2.90 16.41
C SER A 38 -10.03 -3.68 16.44
N ILE A 39 -10.70 -3.83 15.28
CA ILE A 39 -11.91 -4.66 15.18
C ILE A 39 -11.58 -6.12 15.55
N PHE A 40 -10.52 -6.70 14.98
CA PHE A 40 -10.11 -8.06 15.33
C PHE A 40 -9.70 -8.18 16.80
N SER A 41 -8.94 -7.21 17.33
CA SER A 41 -8.53 -7.22 18.74
C SER A 41 -9.74 -7.23 19.68
N ASN A 42 -10.75 -6.40 19.41
CA ASN A 42 -11.98 -6.40 20.19
C ASN A 42 -12.77 -7.71 20.00
N LEU A 43 -12.85 -8.22 18.78
CA LEU A 43 -13.54 -9.48 18.49
C LEU A 43 -12.91 -10.67 19.22
N PHE A 44 -11.58 -10.70 19.35
CA PHE A 44 -10.87 -11.72 20.11
C PHE A 44 -11.07 -11.56 21.63
N GLN A 45 -11.14 -10.33 22.14
CA GLN A 45 -11.40 -10.10 23.56
C GLN A 45 -12.85 -10.44 23.95
N SER A 46 -13.80 -10.16 23.07
CA SER A 46 -15.21 -10.49 23.25
C SER A 46 -15.56 -11.89 22.72
N TRP A 47 -14.59 -12.71 22.32
CA TRP A 47 -14.82 -14.00 21.67
C TRP A 47 -15.64 -14.96 22.53
N ASP A 48 -15.34 -15.03 23.82
CA ASP A 48 -16.08 -15.89 24.75
C ASP A 48 -17.54 -15.40 24.93
N ALA A 49 -17.76 -14.08 25.03
CA ALA A 49 -19.11 -13.50 25.09
C ALA A 49 -19.89 -13.65 23.77
N LEU A 50 -19.20 -13.57 22.62
CA LEU A 50 -19.76 -13.76 21.28
C LEU A 50 -20.26 -15.20 21.10
N LYS A 51 -19.52 -16.17 21.66
CA LYS A 51 -19.86 -17.58 21.62
C LYS A 51 -21.14 -17.89 22.42
N ASP A 52 -21.37 -17.13 23.48
CA ASP A 52 -22.56 -17.24 24.34
C ASP A 52 -23.78 -16.45 23.81
N GLY A 53 -23.66 -15.79 22.66
CA GLY A 53 -24.77 -15.13 21.95
C GLY A 53 -25.13 -13.73 22.46
N ASP A 54 -24.34 -13.16 23.36
CA ASP A 54 -24.60 -11.84 23.94
C ASP A 54 -24.06 -10.72 23.04
N THR A 55 -24.90 -10.28 22.12
CA THR A 55 -24.58 -9.21 21.17
C THR A 55 -24.60 -7.80 21.79
N VAL A 56 -25.13 -7.64 23.00
CA VAL A 56 -25.17 -6.35 23.72
C VAL A 56 -23.79 -5.99 24.27
N ALA A 57 -23.01 -6.99 24.70
CA ALA A 57 -21.62 -6.81 25.13
C ALA A 57 -20.69 -6.30 24.01
N LEU A 58 -21.05 -6.53 22.74
CA LEU A 58 -20.28 -6.07 21.59
C LEU A 58 -20.44 -4.57 21.34
N SER A 59 -21.65 -4.01 21.45
CA SER A 59 -21.86 -2.59 21.16
C SER A 59 -21.13 -1.69 22.17
N ASP A 60 -21.11 -2.10 23.44
CA ASP A 60 -20.40 -1.36 24.50
C ASP A 60 -18.88 -1.47 24.34
N ALA A 61 -18.36 -2.62 23.90
CA ALA A 61 -16.92 -2.81 23.71
C ALA A 61 -16.30 -1.86 22.67
N PHE A 62 -17.04 -1.46 21.63
CA PHE A 62 -16.56 -0.53 20.60
C PHE A 62 -16.60 0.95 21.00
N ILE A 63 -17.30 1.31 22.08
CA ILE A 63 -17.43 2.70 22.57
C ILE A 63 -16.51 2.97 23.79
N THR A 64 -15.77 1.96 24.25
CA THR A 64 -14.81 2.14 25.35
C THR A 64 -13.58 2.96 24.96
N SER A 65 -13.05 3.73 25.91
CA SER A 65 -11.82 4.51 25.72
C SER A 65 -10.61 3.63 25.39
N ASP A 66 -10.56 2.39 25.88
CA ASP A 66 -9.49 1.42 25.57
C ASP A 66 -9.46 1.06 24.07
N PHE A 67 -10.63 0.86 23.46
CA PHE A 67 -10.73 0.63 22.02
C PHE A 67 -10.20 1.81 21.19
N LEU A 68 -10.55 3.03 21.57
CA LEU A 68 -10.07 4.24 20.89
C LEU A 68 -8.55 4.41 21.01
N VAL A 69 -7.97 4.13 22.18
CA VAL A 69 -6.51 4.17 22.38
C VAL A 69 -5.82 3.11 21.53
N ARG A 70 -6.33 1.87 21.50
CA ARG A 70 -5.80 0.80 20.64
C ARG A 70 -5.90 1.14 19.17
N LEU A 71 -7.03 1.71 18.73
CA LEU A 71 -7.23 2.20 17.38
C LEU A 71 -6.17 3.24 17.00
N LEU A 72 -5.92 4.23 17.84
CA LEU A 72 -4.89 5.23 17.59
C LEU A 72 -3.49 4.62 17.49
N ILE A 73 -3.13 3.72 18.40
CA ILE A 73 -1.81 3.05 18.39
C ILE A 73 -1.65 2.19 17.13
N TYR A 74 -2.61 1.33 16.81
CA TYR A 74 -2.52 0.46 15.64
C TYR A 74 -2.62 1.23 14.32
N SER A 75 -3.38 2.33 14.27
CA SER A 75 -3.37 3.25 13.13
C SER A 75 -2.00 3.91 12.96
N ALA A 76 -1.36 4.38 14.04
CA ALA A 76 -0.02 4.98 13.96
C ALA A 76 1.03 3.98 13.46
N ILE A 77 1.00 2.73 13.95
CA ILE A 77 1.86 1.65 13.47
C ILE A 77 1.59 1.36 11.98
N GLY A 78 0.32 1.26 11.59
CA GLY A 78 -0.09 1.05 10.20
C GLY A 78 0.41 2.16 9.27
N VAL A 79 0.31 3.42 9.70
CA VAL A 79 0.86 4.58 8.97
C VAL A 79 2.38 4.43 8.80
N GLY A 80 3.11 4.08 9.86
CA GLY A 80 4.57 3.86 9.81
C GLY A 80 4.98 2.74 8.84
N LEU A 81 4.30 1.60 8.89
CA LEU A 81 4.51 0.47 7.97
C LEU A 81 4.26 0.88 6.52
N HIS A 82 3.16 1.61 6.27
CA HIS A 82 2.83 2.07 4.93
C HIS A 82 3.76 3.18 4.42
N ALA A 83 4.35 3.98 5.30
CA ALA A 83 5.43 4.90 4.97
C ALA A 83 6.69 4.16 4.51
N TYR A 84 7.07 3.07 5.20
CA TYR A 84 8.15 2.22 4.76
C TYR A 84 7.86 1.57 3.39
N HIS A 85 6.66 1.02 3.21
CA HIS A 85 6.23 0.44 1.93
C HIS A 85 6.27 1.44 0.78
N TRP A 86 5.88 2.69 1.02
CA TRP A 86 5.94 3.73 0.00
C TRP A 86 7.37 4.02 -0.45
N ASN A 87 8.30 4.12 0.50
CA ASN A 87 9.72 4.31 0.18
C ASN A 87 10.26 3.13 -0.62
N PHE A 88 9.94 1.90 -0.21
CA PHE A 88 10.35 0.70 -0.93
C PHE A 88 9.78 0.65 -2.36
N ASN A 89 8.48 0.88 -2.52
CA ASN A 89 7.81 0.86 -3.81
C ASN A 89 8.27 2.01 -4.72
N THR A 90 8.59 3.18 -4.16
CA THR A 90 9.15 4.30 -4.90
C THR A 90 10.56 3.99 -5.40
N LYS A 91 11.41 3.35 -4.59
CA LYS A 91 12.73 2.88 -5.04
C LYS A 91 12.59 1.88 -6.19
N ARG A 92 11.72 0.87 -6.04
CA ARG A 92 11.44 -0.11 -7.09
C ARG A 92 10.92 0.55 -8.37
N TYR A 93 9.99 1.50 -8.25
CA TYR A 93 9.46 2.25 -9.39
C TYR A 93 10.57 3.02 -10.13
N ASN A 94 11.45 3.72 -9.41
CA ASN A 94 12.54 4.47 -10.02
C ASN A 94 13.52 3.55 -10.75
N GLN A 95 13.81 2.38 -10.19
CA GLN A 95 14.65 1.36 -10.83
C GLN A 95 14.02 0.86 -12.14
N LEU A 96 12.75 0.47 -12.12
CA LEU A 96 12.05 -0.02 -13.30
C LEU A 96 11.93 1.06 -14.40
N LYS A 97 11.68 2.32 -14.01
CA LYS A 97 11.63 3.45 -14.95
C LYS A 97 13.01 3.78 -15.56
N ASN A 98 14.10 3.50 -14.85
CA ASN A 98 15.44 3.63 -15.41
C ASN A 98 15.73 2.54 -16.45
N ILE A 99 15.27 1.31 -16.19
CA ILE A 99 15.37 0.20 -17.14
C ILE A 99 14.55 0.52 -18.39
N GLU A 100 13.30 0.97 -18.23
CA GLU A 100 12.41 1.39 -19.34
C GLU A 100 13.09 2.41 -20.26
N ARG A 101 13.64 3.49 -19.67
CA ARG A 101 14.33 4.55 -20.41
C ARG A 101 15.55 4.06 -21.17
N ARG A 102 16.35 3.18 -20.56
CA ARG A 102 17.52 2.58 -21.21
C ARG A 102 17.09 1.71 -22.39
N SER A 103 16.08 0.86 -22.21
CA SER A 103 15.55 0.02 -23.29
C SER A 103 15.02 0.84 -24.47
N GLN A 104 14.31 1.95 -24.20
CA GLN A 104 13.83 2.86 -25.25
C GLN A 104 14.98 3.57 -25.97
N ALA A 105 16.00 4.04 -25.23
CA ALA A 105 17.17 4.68 -25.82
C ALA A 105 17.94 3.72 -26.75
N THR A 106 18.15 2.47 -26.33
CA THR A 106 18.78 1.44 -27.17
C THR A 106 17.95 1.13 -28.41
N ALA A 107 16.63 1.01 -28.29
CA ALA A 107 15.74 0.74 -29.42
C ALA A 107 15.73 1.89 -30.45
N ASN A 108 15.75 3.14 -29.97
CA ASN A 108 15.81 4.32 -30.83
C ASN A 108 17.17 4.44 -31.53
N ALA A 109 18.27 4.15 -30.83
CA ALA A 109 19.61 4.14 -31.43
C ALA A 109 19.73 3.06 -32.53
N SER A 110 19.16 1.87 -32.33
CA SER A 110 19.17 0.82 -33.36
C SER A 110 18.34 1.18 -34.60
N LYS A 111 17.23 1.92 -34.44
CA LYS A 111 16.41 2.39 -35.57
C LYS A 111 17.09 3.49 -36.38
N GLY A 112 17.73 4.45 -35.69
CA GLY A 112 18.46 5.53 -36.37
C GLY A 112 19.62 5.00 -37.23
N TYR A 113 20.32 3.96 -36.77
CA TYR A 113 21.41 3.35 -37.54
C TYR A 113 20.92 2.69 -38.85
N SER A 114 19.78 2.00 -38.81
CA SER A 114 19.18 1.37 -40.00
C SER A 114 18.64 2.34 -41.04
N GLU A 115 18.29 3.56 -40.65
CA GLU A 115 17.84 4.61 -41.58
C GLU A 115 19.00 5.35 -42.25
N THR A 116 20.19 5.38 -41.64
CA THR A 116 21.38 6.06 -42.19
C THR A 116 22.25 5.20 -43.11
N THR A 117 22.01 3.90 -43.18
CA THR A 117 22.82 2.94 -43.99
C THR A 117 22.10 2.40 -45.23
N ASN A 118 20.93 2.95 -45.58
CA ASN A 118 20.24 2.74 -46.85
C ASN A 118 20.31 4.01 -47.70
#